data_AF-A0AAN6PTN6-F1
#
_entry.id   AF-A0AAN6PTN6-F1
#
_cell.length_a   1.000
_cell.length_b   1.000
_cell.length_c   1.000
_cell.angle_alpha   90.00
_cell.angle_beta   90.00
_cell.angle_gamma   90.00
#
_symmetry.space_group_name_H-M   'P 1'
#
loop_
_entity.id
_entity.type
_entity.pdbx_description
1 polymer ?
#
loop_
_entity_poly.entity_id
_entity_poly.type
_entity_poly.pdbx_seq_one_letter_code
_entity_poly.pdbx_strand_id
1 'polypeptide(L)'
;MFSAATGYTLAQASGKPNKHGSSSHGSRRGTTDGHSRGTKTKSQKQAGQGTSRNSFLFVVNEFQVNYEPLQGQGHTLTDQWLNTMPPQQAEAYVGESPGTVFRYEDGVVSPAPGYCWYRPAMGQEGRIARLNQAANEFDGWPAVYRAQTVFACSALLPMIVAHGDASLPGSTFMRRNCPCDHDYDVPGCSPWSYLHFTPGHVGGVSYVNADSSGNPWAVGQQASWIPSLVPSAYKNTTPSAPHSSGLSGHLAIIIALMGFHGRPRHASNVFLEQRWHRGQWLGSSRASSYLPKLGETPRGLFVQICVDNLEDGQPDDEEFNLPVSFWSETLMPGLEYRTILVHG
;
A
#
# COMPACT_ATOMS: atom_id res chain seq x y z
N MET A 1 28.09 23.25 38.03
CA MET A 1 28.07 23.93 39.35
C MET A 1 27.59 25.35 39.09
N PHE A 2 26.47 25.92 39.55
CA PHE A 2 25.43 25.65 40.56
C PHE A 2 24.05 25.99 39.91
N SER A 3 23.00 25.17 40.09
CA SER A 3 21.86 25.33 41.04
C SER A 3 20.99 26.59 40.77
N ALA A 4 19.82 26.48 40.11
CA ALA A 4 18.48 26.06 40.57
C ALA A 4 17.62 27.21 41.12
N ALA A 5 16.43 27.42 40.54
CA ALA A 5 15.23 27.89 41.26
C ALA A 5 13.95 27.63 40.43
N THR A 6 13.04 26.94 41.10
CA THR A 6 11.68 26.51 40.76
C THR A 6 10.64 27.64 40.81
N GLY A 7 9.55 27.48 40.04
CA GLY A 7 8.30 28.21 40.23
C GLY A 7 7.13 27.48 39.60
N TYR A 8 6.48 26.58 40.35
CA TYR A 8 5.19 25.98 40.02
C TYR A 8 4.08 26.77 40.71
N THR A 9 2.97 27.03 40.00
CA THR A 9 1.75 27.61 40.57
C THR A 9 0.61 26.59 40.47
N LEU A 10 0.05 26.25 41.63
CA LEU A 10 -1.19 25.49 41.80
C LEU A 10 -2.40 26.39 41.52
N ALA A 11 -3.42 25.84 40.86
CA ALA A 11 -4.80 26.27 41.04
C ALA A 11 -5.69 25.03 41.21
N GLN A 12 -6.22 24.87 42.43
CA GLN A 12 -7.33 23.98 42.76
C GLN A 12 -8.65 24.72 42.59
N ALA A 13 -9.66 24.04 42.07
CA ALA A 13 -11.05 24.31 42.41
C ALA A 13 -11.87 23.00 42.39
N SER A 14 -12.34 22.64 43.58
CA SER A 14 -13.45 21.73 43.92
C SER A 14 -14.79 22.17 43.28
N GLY A 15 -15.83 21.35 43.08
CA GLY A 15 -16.08 19.95 43.35
C GLY A 15 -17.57 19.60 43.13
N LYS A 16 -17.85 18.32 42.81
CA LYS A 16 -18.97 17.42 43.22
C LYS A 16 -20.47 17.83 43.00
N PRO A 17 -21.46 16.90 43.07
CA PRO A 17 -21.47 15.47 42.68
C PRO A 17 -22.81 14.94 42.07
N ASN A 18 -22.80 13.63 41.75
CA ASN A 18 -23.89 12.63 41.78
C ASN A 18 -25.00 12.61 40.71
N LYS A 19 -25.14 11.45 40.04
CA LYS A 19 -26.30 10.55 40.24
C LYS A 19 -26.07 9.14 39.73
N HIS A 20 -26.40 8.20 40.61
CA HIS A 20 -26.48 6.75 40.41
C HIS A 20 -27.63 6.36 39.46
N GLY A 21 -27.48 5.20 38.82
CA GLY A 21 -28.55 4.48 38.14
C GLY A 21 -28.15 3.05 37.81
N SER A 22 -28.31 2.15 38.78
CA SER A 22 -28.16 0.69 38.66
C SER A 22 -29.52 0.01 38.46
N SER A 23 -29.65 -0.87 37.48
CA SER A 23 -30.69 -1.93 37.41
C SER A 23 -30.22 -2.98 36.38
N SER A 24 -29.74 -4.16 36.76
CA SER A 24 -30.43 -5.35 37.30
C SER A 24 -30.86 -6.36 36.20
N HIS A 25 -30.20 -7.51 36.24
CA HIS A 25 -30.65 -8.89 36.01
C HIS A 25 -31.71 -9.22 34.94
N GLY A 26 -31.30 -10.11 34.03
CA GLY A 26 -32.18 -10.94 33.20
C GLY A 26 -31.51 -12.27 32.84
N SER A 27 -31.23 -13.10 33.86
CA SER A 27 -30.85 -14.51 33.70
C SER A 27 -32.11 -15.32 33.36
N ARG A 28 -32.07 -16.12 32.28
CA ARG A 28 -33.00 -17.23 32.10
C ARG A 28 -32.26 -18.47 31.59
N ARG A 29 -32.21 -19.46 32.47
CA ARG A 29 -31.84 -20.87 32.25
C ARG A 29 -32.91 -21.61 31.44
N GLY A 30 -32.46 -22.59 30.66
CA GLY A 30 -32.91 -23.99 30.82
C GLY A 30 -33.87 -24.54 29.76
N THR A 31 -33.37 -25.52 28.98
CA THR A 31 -33.83 -26.93 28.83
C THR A 31 -33.04 -27.53 27.64
N THR A 32 -32.00 -28.35 27.81
CA THR A 32 -31.95 -29.82 27.99
C THR A 32 -32.75 -30.69 27.01
N ASP A 33 -32.00 -31.64 26.45
CA ASP A 33 -32.32 -33.00 25.98
C ASP A 33 -32.80 -33.27 24.55
N GLY A 34 -32.02 -34.12 23.88
CA GLY A 34 -32.32 -34.70 22.57
C GLY A 34 -31.19 -35.55 22.02
N HIS A 35 -30.83 -36.64 22.71
CA HIS A 35 -29.97 -37.70 22.18
C HIS A 35 -30.63 -38.42 20.99
N SER A 36 -29.94 -38.50 19.85
CA SER A 36 -30.13 -39.60 18.90
C SER A 36 -28.78 -40.09 18.37
N ARG A 37 -28.37 -41.26 18.88
CA ARG A 37 -27.35 -42.14 18.30
C ARG A 37 -27.80 -42.58 16.91
N GLY A 38 -26.93 -42.44 15.91
CA GLY A 38 -27.15 -42.99 14.58
C GLY A 38 -25.85 -43.07 13.77
N THR A 39 -25.25 -44.26 13.77
CA THR A 39 -24.42 -44.85 12.70
C THR A 39 -23.16 -44.13 12.23
N LYS A 40 -22.01 -44.68 12.67
CA LYS A 40 -20.69 -44.48 12.07
C LYS A 40 -20.67 -45.06 10.65
N THR A 41 -20.78 -44.20 9.65
CA THR A 41 -20.30 -44.47 8.30
C THR A 41 -18.95 -43.76 8.16
N LYS A 42 -17.88 -44.52 7.92
CA LYS A 42 -16.55 -43.98 7.62
C LYS A 42 -16.61 -43.29 6.26
N SER A 43 -16.99 -42.02 6.24
CA SER A 43 -16.81 -41.17 5.07
C SER A 43 -15.33 -40.84 4.96
N GLN A 44 -14.75 -41.23 3.83
CA GLN A 44 -13.43 -40.83 3.38
C GLN A 44 -13.22 -39.33 3.66
N LYS A 45 -12.08 -38.99 4.27
CA LYS A 45 -11.51 -37.65 4.22
C LYS A 45 -11.27 -37.32 2.74
N GLN A 46 -12.28 -36.79 2.06
CA GLN A 46 -12.05 -35.93 0.90
C GLN A 46 -11.26 -34.75 1.44
N ALA A 47 -10.07 -34.55 0.88
CA ALA A 47 -9.32 -33.31 1.00
C ALA A 47 -10.32 -32.17 0.78
N GLY A 48 -10.51 -31.34 1.80
CA GLY A 48 -11.35 -30.17 1.66
C GLY A 48 -10.80 -29.36 0.51
N GLN A 49 -11.61 -29.15 -0.53
CA GLN A 49 -11.43 -28.02 -1.42
C GLN A 49 -11.45 -26.79 -0.53
N GLY A 50 -10.25 -26.33 -0.15
CA GLY A 50 -10.09 -25.12 0.63
C GLY A 50 -10.75 -23.99 -0.12
N THR A 51 -11.72 -23.34 0.50
CA THR A 51 -12.15 -22.01 0.07
C THR A 51 -10.88 -21.18 -0.06
N SER A 52 -10.52 -20.81 -1.30
CA SER A 52 -9.34 -20.01 -1.60
C SER A 52 -9.35 -18.77 -0.71
N ARG A 53 -8.44 -18.72 0.28
CA ARG A 53 -8.32 -17.57 1.18
C ARG A 53 -7.85 -16.38 0.35
N ASN A 54 -8.57 -15.26 0.43
CA ASN A 54 -8.18 -14.05 -0.26
C ASN A 54 -7.08 -13.34 0.56
N SER A 55 -5.84 -13.80 0.41
CA SER A 55 -4.72 -13.31 1.19
C SER A 55 -3.48 -13.00 0.34
N PHE A 56 -2.74 -11.98 0.74
CA PHE A 56 -1.45 -11.61 0.15
C PHE A 56 -0.57 -10.92 1.18
N LEU A 57 0.75 -10.97 0.94
CA LEU A 57 1.75 -10.26 1.73
C LEU A 57 2.13 -8.98 1.01
N PHE A 58 2.44 -7.93 1.77
CA PHE A 58 2.99 -6.72 1.19
C PHE A 58 3.90 -5.97 2.16
N VAL A 59 4.76 -5.13 1.60
CA VAL A 59 5.63 -4.21 2.32
C VAL A 59 5.63 -2.85 1.66
N VAL A 60 5.82 -1.80 2.45
CA VAL A 60 6.00 -0.42 1.97
C VAL A 60 7.29 0.14 2.54
N ASN A 61 8.28 0.31 1.66
CA ASN A 61 9.56 0.92 1.99
C ASN A 61 9.58 2.36 1.52
N GLU A 62 10.33 3.20 2.21
CA GLU A 62 10.53 4.59 1.82
C GLU A 62 11.97 4.81 1.38
N PHE A 63 12.17 5.33 0.17
CA PHE A 63 13.52 5.59 -0.34
C PHE A 63 14.15 6.79 0.35
N GLN A 64 15.46 6.67 0.60
CA GLN A 64 16.34 7.79 0.88
C GLN A 64 16.99 8.18 -0.44
N VAL A 65 16.64 9.36 -0.93
CA VAL A 65 16.98 9.80 -2.29
C VAL A 65 17.92 11.00 -2.21
N ASN A 66 19.03 10.92 -2.91
CA ASN A 66 19.94 12.03 -3.11
C ASN A 66 19.47 12.85 -4.31
N TYR A 67 18.96 14.06 -4.04
CA TYR A 67 18.54 15.01 -5.07
C TYR A 67 19.63 16.00 -5.47
N GLU A 68 20.84 15.87 -4.93
CA GLU A 68 21.96 16.73 -5.35
C GLU A 68 22.18 16.60 -6.87
N PRO A 69 22.44 17.71 -7.57
CA PRO A 69 22.71 17.67 -9.00
C PRO A 69 23.89 16.73 -9.30
N LEU A 70 23.77 15.93 -10.37
CA LEU A 70 24.90 15.15 -10.87
C LEU A 70 26.05 16.10 -11.26
N GLN A 71 27.30 15.63 -11.17
CA GLN A 71 28.46 16.45 -11.54
C GLN A 71 28.29 17.04 -12.94
N GLY A 72 28.37 18.37 -13.04
CA GLY A 72 28.16 19.10 -14.29
C GLY A 72 26.73 19.59 -14.53
N GLN A 73 25.76 19.17 -13.73
CA GLN A 73 24.41 19.74 -13.72
C GLN A 73 24.34 20.85 -12.66
N GLY A 74 23.87 22.04 -13.06
CA GLY A 74 23.76 23.19 -12.15
C GLY A 74 22.49 23.23 -11.30
N HIS A 75 21.58 22.26 -11.49
CA HIS A 75 20.27 22.22 -10.83
C HIS A 75 19.77 20.77 -10.71
N THR A 76 18.83 20.55 -9.80
CA THR A 76 18.12 19.29 -9.66
C THR A 76 17.29 18.98 -10.90
N LEU A 77 16.99 17.70 -11.13
CA LEU A 77 16.16 17.30 -12.26
C LEU A 77 14.74 17.83 -12.07
N THR A 78 14.27 18.61 -13.06
CA THR A 78 12.93 19.16 -13.06
C THR A 78 12.20 18.87 -14.36
N ASP A 79 10.87 18.91 -14.31
CA ASP A 79 10.05 18.91 -15.51
C ASP A 79 10.02 20.31 -16.17
N GLN A 80 9.30 20.44 -17.29
CA GLN A 80 9.18 21.72 -18.03
C GLN A 80 8.41 22.80 -17.28
N TRP A 81 7.76 22.45 -16.16
CA TRP A 81 7.07 23.36 -15.26
C TRP A 81 7.81 23.54 -13.93
N LEU A 82 9.09 23.14 -13.89
CA LEU A 82 10.00 23.26 -12.74
C LEU A 82 9.58 22.41 -11.53
N ASN A 83 8.75 21.38 -11.71
CA ASN A 83 8.50 20.41 -10.65
C ASN A 83 9.71 19.50 -10.49
N THR A 84 10.19 19.30 -9.26
CA THR A 84 11.26 18.35 -8.99
C THR A 84 10.81 16.93 -9.31
N MET A 85 11.60 16.24 -10.11
CA MET A 85 11.32 14.89 -10.58
C MET A 85 12.13 13.87 -9.77
N PRO A 86 11.63 12.62 -9.61
CA PRO A 86 12.44 11.51 -9.11
C PRO A 86 13.71 11.35 -9.95
N PRO A 87 14.85 10.94 -9.35
CA PRO A 87 16.07 10.72 -10.11
C PRO A 87 15.91 9.65 -11.19
N GLN A 88 16.65 9.81 -12.28
CA GLN A 88 16.65 8.87 -13.42
C GLN A 88 17.60 7.70 -13.22
N GLN A 89 18.53 7.83 -12.28
CA GLN A 89 19.65 6.93 -12.06
C GLN A 89 19.50 6.21 -10.72
N ALA A 90 19.72 4.90 -10.73
CA ALA A 90 19.63 4.03 -9.56
C ALA A 90 20.58 4.46 -8.43
N GLU A 91 21.72 5.06 -8.78
CA GLU A 91 22.76 5.52 -7.87
C GLU A 91 22.29 6.67 -6.94
N ALA A 92 21.23 7.38 -7.34
CA ALA A 92 20.64 8.42 -6.50
C ALA A 92 19.81 7.84 -5.34
N TYR A 93 19.47 6.55 -5.36
CA TYR A 93 18.73 5.86 -4.31
C TYR A 93 19.71 5.29 -3.29
N VAL A 94 20.15 6.14 -2.37
CA VAL A 94 21.26 5.87 -1.45
C VAL A 94 20.87 5.00 -0.25
N GLY A 95 19.58 4.79 -0.01
CA GLY A 95 19.09 3.98 1.09
C GLY A 95 17.58 3.75 1.03
N GLU A 96 17.07 2.99 1.99
CA GLU A 96 15.63 2.85 2.24
C GLU A 96 15.35 2.76 3.74
N SER A 97 14.16 3.18 4.15
CA SER A 97 13.58 2.87 5.46
C SER A 97 12.61 1.72 5.26
N PRO A 98 13.00 0.47 5.61
CA PRO A 98 12.18 -0.70 5.37
C PRO A 98 10.93 -0.69 6.25
N GLY A 99 9.79 -1.07 5.67
CA GLY A 99 8.53 -1.17 6.38
C GLY A 99 8.35 -2.51 7.10
N THR A 100 7.31 -2.58 7.94
CA THR A 100 6.78 -3.85 8.43
C THR A 100 6.14 -4.61 7.27
N VAL A 101 6.36 -5.92 7.20
CA VAL A 101 5.62 -6.81 6.29
C VAL A 101 4.23 -7.05 6.89
N PHE A 102 3.20 -6.84 6.08
CA PHE A 102 1.81 -7.08 6.44
C PHE A 102 1.23 -8.22 5.63
N ARG A 103 0.28 -8.91 6.24
CA ARG A 103 -0.66 -9.82 5.60
C ARG A 103 -2.00 -9.11 5.48
N TYR A 104 -2.55 -9.07 4.27
CA TYR A 104 -3.97 -8.84 4.06
C TYR A 104 -4.66 -10.20 4.04
N GLU A 105 -5.73 -10.38 4.81
CA GLU A 105 -6.55 -11.57 4.80
C GLU A 105 -8.02 -11.17 4.99
N ASP A 106 -8.85 -11.48 3.99
CA ASP A 106 -10.32 -11.26 4.03
C ASP A 106 -10.73 -9.84 4.47
N GLY A 107 -10.03 -8.83 3.96
CA GLY A 107 -10.31 -7.42 4.28
C GLY A 107 -9.58 -6.88 5.50
N VAL A 108 -8.82 -7.69 6.21
CA VAL A 108 -8.08 -7.26 7.41
C VAL A 108 -6.59 -7.21 7.10
N VAL A 109 -5.94 -6.13 7.49
CA VAL A 109 -4.49 -5.98 7.42
C VAL A 109 -3.90 -6.19 8.81
N SER A 110 -2.92 -7.08 8.93
CA SER A 110 -2.20 -7.35 10.18
C SER A 110 -0.71 -7.56 9.93
N PRO A 111 0.19 -7.22 10.89
CA PRO A 111 1.61 -7.56 10.77
C PRO A 111 1.82 -9.06 10.54
N ALA A 112 2.82 -9.41 9.75
CA ALA A 112 3.19 -10.79 9.43
C ALA A 112 4.55 -11.14 10.10
N PRO A 113 4.59 -11.50 11.40
CA PRO A 113 5.83 -11.62 12.17
C PRO A 113 6.76 -12.77 11.73
N GLY A 114 6.27 -13.71 10.92
CA GLY A 114 7.09 -14.73 10.25
C GLY A 114 7.78 -14.24 9.00
N TYR A 115 7.60 -12.97 8.62
CA TYR A 115 8.16 -12.39 7.42
C TYR A 115 8.89 -11.08 7.72
N CYS A 116 9.94 -10.82 6.95
CA CYS A 116 10.65 -9.55 6.97
C CYS A 116 11.01 -9.10 5.57
N TRP A 117 11.40 -7.84 5.45
CA TRP A 117 12.04 -7.33 4.24
C TRP A 117 13.53 -7.61 4.31
N TYR A 118 14.08 -8.16 3.23
CA TYR A 118 15.51 -8.38 3.07
C TYR A 118 16.01 -7.74 1.78
N ARG A 119 17.05 -6.91 1.91
CA ARG A 119 17.85 -6.40 0.79
C ARG A 119 19.32 -6.44 1.19
N PRO A 120 20.22 -7.10 0.44
CA PRO A 120 21.63 -7.17 0.82
C PRO A 120 22.34 -5.82 0.74
N ALA A 121 22.03 -5.01 -0.28
CA ALA A 121 22.54 -3.66 -0.47
C ALA A 121 21.62 -2.85 -1.40
N MET A 122 21.67 -1.51 -1.32
CA MET A 122 21.05 -0.66 -2.35
C MET A 122 21.65 -0.98 -3.72
N GLY A 123 20.82 -0.98 -4.77
CA GLY A 123 21.23 -1.47 -6.08
C GLY A 123 21.14 -3.00 -6.24
N GLN A 124 20.72 -3.75 -5.22
CA GLN A 124 20.40 -5.17 -5.34
C GLN A 124 18.93 -5.41 -5.09
N GLU A 125 18.37 -6.48 -5.66
CA GLU A 125 16.97 -6.82 -5.48
C GLU A 125 16.64 -7.06 -4.01
N GLY A 126 15.60 -6.37 -3.54
CA GLY A 126 15.02 -6.61 -2.23
C GLY A 126 13.76 -7.47 -2.35
N ARG A 127 13.51 -8.31 -1.34
CA ARG A 127 12.40 -9.25 -1.32
C ARG A 127 11.83 -9.42 0.08
N ILE A 128 10.53 -9.70 0.15
CA ILE A 128 9.91 -10.28 1.34
C ILE A 128 10.46 -11.70 1.52
N ALA A 129 10.96 -12.01 2.71
CA ALA A 129 11.51 -13.30 3.09
C ALA A 129 10.74 -13.88 4.26
N ARG A 130 10.53 -15.20 4.27
CA ARG A 130 10.05 -15.93 5.45
C ARG A 130 11.23 -16.21 6.37
N LEU A 131 11.07 -15.87 7.65
CA LEU A 131 12.07 -16.05 8.68
C LEU A 131 11.70 -17.24 9.56
N ASN A 132 12.56 -18.25 9.58
CA ASN A 132 12.51 -19.29 10.59
C ASN A 132 12.97 -18.71 11.92
N GLN A 133 12.03 -18.34 12.79
CA GLN A 133 12.36 -17.71 14.08
C GLN A 133 13.19 -18.62 15.00
N ALA A 134 13.08 -19.95 14.87
CA ALA A 134 13.82 -20.90 15.69
C ALA A 134 15.27 -21.04 15.25
N ALA A 135 15.52 -21.07 13.93
CA ALA A 135 16.87 -21.16 13.36
C ALA A 135 17.53 -19.79 13.15
N ASN A 136 16.75 -18.70 13.18
CA ASN A 136 17.16 -17.36 12.79
C ASN A 136 17.74 -17.30 11.36
N GLU A 137 17.10 -18.02 10.44
CA GLU A 137 17.49 -18.16 9.04
C GLU A 137 16.30 -17.95 8.11
N PHE A 138 16.57 -17.57 6.85
CA PHE A 138 15.52 -17.48 5.83
C PHE A 138 15.20 -18.88 5.30
N ASP A 139 13.91 -19.24 5.28
CA ASP A 139 13.44 -20.56 4.85
C ASP A 139 12.32 -20.49 3.79
N GLY A 140 12.11 -19.34 3.17
CA GLY A 140 11.22 -19.21 2.02
C GLY A 140 11.16 -17.79 1.44
N TRP A 141 10.81 -17.71 0.15
CA TRP A 141 10.70 -16.46 -0.59
C TRP A 141 9.36 -16.40 -1.33
N PRO A 142 8.31 -15.81 -0.71
CA PRO A 142 7.01 -15.66 -1.36
C PRO A 142 7.13 -15.08 -2.76
N ALA A 143 6.44 -15.70 -3.72
CA ALA A 143 6.54 -15.26 -5.11
C ALA A 143 5.98 -13.84 -5.28
N VAL A 144 6.77 -12.99 -5.93
CA VAL A 144 6.38 -11.59 -6.17
C VAL A 144 5.25 -11.56 -7.19
N TYR A 145 4.11 -11.01 -6.78
CA TYR A 145 2.99 -10.75 -7.68
C TYR A 145 3.20 -9.42 -8.42
N ARG A 146 3.52 -8.37 -7.69
CA ARG A 146 3.70 -7.02 -8.25
C ARG A 146 4.61 -6.18 -7.38
N ALA A 147 5.44 -5.36 -8.01
CA ALA A 147 6.24 -4.35 -7.34
C ALA A 147 6.15 -3.03 -8.10
N GLN A 148 6.06 -1.91 -7.37
CA GLN A 148 6.04 -0.58 -7.96
C GLN A 148 6.71 0.46 -7.08
N THR A 149 7.31 1.45 -7.73
CA THR A 149 7.85 2.65 -7.11
C THR A 149 6.92 3.82 -7.39
N VAL A 150 6.51 4.55 -6.35
CA VAL A 150 5.61 5.68 -6.45
C VAL A 150 6.21 6.88 -5.75
N PHE A 151 6.19 8.04 -6.39
CA PHE A 151 6.65 9.30 -5.83
C PHE A 151 5.51 10.30 -5.70
N ALA A 152 5.49 10.99 -4.55
CA ALA A 152 4.71 12.20 -4.34
C ALA A 152 5.61 13.42 -4.63
N CYS A 153 5.34 14.15 -5.73
CA CYS A 153 6.29 15.13 -6.28
C CYS A 153 5.95 16.59 -6.06
N SER A 154 4.74 17.06 -6.39
CA SER A 154 4.34 18.46 -6.14
C SER A 154 2.82 18.63 -6.23
N ALA A 155 2.29 19.80 -5.88
CA ALA A 155 0.86 20.08 -6.08
C ALA A 155 0.42 20.08 -7.56
N LEU A 156 1.33 20.37 -8.50
CA LEU A 156 1.05 20.46 -9.94
C LEU A 156 1.33 19.14 -10.67
N LEU A 157 2.26 18.35 -10.16
CA LEU A 157 2.55 17.01 -10.61
C LEU A 157 2.54 16.05 -9.41
N PRO A 158 1.37 15.58 -8.98
CA PRO A 158 1.29 14.98 -7.66
C PRO A 158 1.93 13.61 -7.56
N MET A 159 1.65 12.73 -8.52
CA MET A 159 2.05 11.34 -8.44
C MET A 159 2.77 10.88 -9.71
N ILE A 160 3.94 10.30 -9.51
CA ILE A 160 4.76 9.66 -10.56
C ILE A 160 5.00 8.21 -10.16
N VAL A 161 4.89 7.30 -11.13
CA VAL A 161 4.90 5.86 -10.90
C VAL A 161 5.87 5.18 -11.86
N ALA A 162 6.61 4.20 -11.36
CA ALA A 162 7.39 3.28 -12.16
C ALA A 162 7.02 1.83 -11.82
N HIS A 163 7.12 0.96 -12.82
CA HIS A 163 7.05 -0.48 -12.61
C HIS A 163 8.35 -0.94 -11.93
N GLY A 164 8.21 -1.83 -10.94
CA GLY A 164 9.36 -2.40 -10.23
C GLY A 164 10.04 -1.45 -9.25
N ASP A 165 11.29 -1.78 -8.95
CA ASP A 165 12.15 -1.09 -7.98
C ASP A 165 13.06 -0.10 -8.71
N ALA A 166 12.87 1.19 -8.45
CA ALA A 166 13.64 2.25 -9.10
C ALA A 166 15.12 2.31 -8.68
N SER A 167 15.50 1.61 -7.62
CA SER A 167 16.88 1.54 -7.15
C SER A 167 17.72 0.48 -7.85
N LEU A 168 17.15 -0.32 -8.76
CA LEU A 168 17.88 -1.39 -9.44
C LEU A 168 18.76 -0.89 -10.60
N PRO A 169 20.02 -1.35 -10.71
CA PRO A 169 20.90 -1.04 -11.82
C PRO A 169 20.31 -1.48 -13.15
N GLY A 170 20.64 -0.77 -14.22
CA GLY A 170 20.09 -1.06 -15.54
C GLY A 170 18.63 -0.64 -15.71
N SER A 171 18.05 0.06 -14.74
CA SER A 171 16.80 0.80 -14.89
C SER A 171 17.15 2.27 -15.10
N THR A 172 17.34 2.70 -16.35
CA THR A 172 17.40 4.14 -16.63
C THR A 172 15.97 4.65 -16.74
N PHE A 173 15.58 5.50 -15.79
CA PHE A 173 14.22 6.03 -15.82
C PHE A 173 14.12 7.25 -16.71
N MET A 174 13.56 7.07 -17.90
CA MET A 174 13.40 8.18 -18.83
C MET A 174 12.11 8.95 -18.53
N ARG A 175 12.22 10.27 -18.61
CA ARG A 175 11.06 11.15 -18.57
C ARG A 175 10.35 11.03 -19.91
N ARG A 176 9.08 10.60 -19.90
CA ARG A 176 8.26 10.64 -21.10
C ARG A 176 7.93 12.11 -21.42
N ASN A 177 8.62 12.69 -22.39
CA ASN A 177 8.39 14.09 -22.76
C ASN A 177 7.17 14.25 -23.70
N CYS A 178 6.79 13.21 -24.45
CA CYS A 178 5.57 13.18 -25.27
C CYS A 178 4.81 11.84 -25.06
N PRO A 179 3.46 11.86 -24.97
CA PRO A 179 2.64 10.64 -25.06
C PRO A 179 2.82 9.87 -26.38
N CYS A 180 3.22 10.57 -27.44
CA CYS A 180 3.53 10.05 -28.77
C CYS A 180 4.91 9.40 -28.89
N ASP A 181 5.73 9.54 -27.87
CA ASP A 181 7.09 9.02 -27.88
C ASP A 181 7.01 7.52 -27.55
N HIS A 182 7.15 6.73 -28.61
CA HIS A 182 7.07 5.27 -28.62
C HIS A 182 8.47 4.64 -28.57
N ASP A 183 9.55 5.44 -28.60
CA ASP A 183 10.95 4.97 -28.61
C ASP A 183 11.44 4.44 -27.25
N TYR A 184 10.55 4.18 -26.29
CA TYR A 184 10.91 3.64 -24.96
C TYR A 184 11.02 2.11 -24.92
N ASP A 185 10.90 1.43 -26.07
CA ASP A 185 11.28 0.02 -26.21
C ASP A 185 12.82 -0.17 -26.24
N VAL A 186 13.58 0.77 -25.70
CA VAL A 186 15.03 0.59 -25.47
C VAL A 186 15.20 -0.39 -24.30
N PRO A 187 15.82 -1.56 -24.53
CA PRO A 187 16.09 -2.51 -23.45
C PRO A 187 16.87 -1.84 -22.31
N GLY A 188 16.38 -1.95 -21.07
CA GLY A 188 16.98 -1.33 -19.89
C GLY A 188 16.49 0.09 -19.56
N CYS A 189 15.47 0.59 -20.26
CA CYS A 189 14.78 1.82 -19.88
C CYS A 189 13.40 1.50 -19.29
N SER A 190 13.07 2.09 -18.15
CA SER A 190 11.73 2.03 -17.57
C SER A 190 11.16 3.44 -17.50
N PRO A 191 10.00 3.73 -18.10
CA PRO A 191 9.49 5.11 -18.10
C PRO A 191 8.93 5.48 -16.72
N TRP A 192 9.20 6.71 -16.28
CA TRP A 192 8.35 7.36 -15.29
C TRP A 192 7.00 7.66 -15.93
N SER A 193 5.94 7.09 -15.38
CA SER A 193 4.56 7.32 -15.81
C SER A 193 3.83 8.23 -14.82
N TYR A 194 2.90 9.02 -15.33
CA TYR A 194 1.97 9.71 -14.47
C TYR A 194 0.95 8.74 -13.89
N LEU A 195 0.35 9.10 -12.76
CA LEU A 195 -0.81 8.36 -12.26
C LEU A 195 -2.00 8.56 -13.21
N HIS A 196 -2.53 7.46 -13.73
CA HIS A 196 -3.67 7.48 -14.65
C HIS A 196 -4.86 6.69 -14.10
N PHE A 197 -6.04 7.03 -14.61
CA PHE A 197 -7.30 6.35 -14.30
C PHE A 197 -8.03 5.91 -15.55
N THR A 198 -8.45 4.65 -15.59
CA THR A 198 -9.34 4.10 -16.61
C THR A 198 -10.72 3.78 -16.03
N PRO A 199 -11.81 3.85 -16.83
CA PRO A 199 -13.11 3.35 -16.41
C PRO A 199 -13.05 1.87 -16.01
N GLY A 200 -13.58 1.55 -14.83
CA GLY A 200 -13.78 0.16 -14.44
C GLY A 200 -14.93 -0.51 -15.18
N HIS A 201 -15.03 -1.85 -15.05
CA HIS A 201 -16.18 -2.62 -15.56
C HIS A 201 -17.49 -2.20 -14.91
N VAL A 202 -17.42 -1.72 -13.66
CA VAL A 202 -18.55 -1.14 -12.93
C VAL A 202 -18.50 0.38 -13.10
N GLY A 203 -19.62 0.99 -13.50
CA GLY A 203 -19.73 2.43 -13.67
C GLY A 203 -19.32 3.19 -12.40
N GLY A 204 -18.59 4.30 -12.58
CA GLY A 204 -18.14 5.15 -11.47
C GLY A 204 -16.87 4.67 -10.74
N VAL A 205 -16.39 3.44 -10.97
CA VAL A 205 -15.12 2.96 -10.40
C VAL A 205 -13.95 3.50 -11.22
N SER A 206 -12.94 4.04 -10.53
CA SER A 206 -11.70 4.51 -11.15
C SER A 206 -10.61 3.47 -11.01
N TYR A 207 -10.07 2.96 -12.13
CA TYR A 207 -8.95 2.01 -12.14
C TYR A 207 -7.63 2.75 -12.23
N VAL A 208 -6.89 2.79 -11.12
CA VAL A 208 -5.56 3.37 -11.08
C VAL A 208 -4.56 2.44 -11.77
N ASN A 209 -3.72 3.01 -12.61
CA ASN A 209 -2.68 2.27 -13.32
C ASN A 209 -1.42 3.12 -13.53
N ALA A 210 -0.39 2.48 -14.09
CA ALA A 210 0.89 3.09 -14.46
C ALA A 210 1.22 2.92 -15.95
N ASP A 211 0.25 2.46 -16.77
CA ASP A 211 0.51 1.97 -18.12
C ASP A 211 0.54 3.10 -19.17
N SER A 212 0.83 4.34 -18.72
CA SER A 212 0.79 5.55 -19.55
C SER A 212 -0.52 5.72 -20.36
N SER A 213 -1.61 5.12 -19.89
CA SER A 213 -2.90 5.11 -20.61
C SER A 213 -4.06 5.39 -19.66
N GLY A 214 -5.04 6.13 -20.17
CA GLY A 214 -6.20 6.59 -19.40
C GLY A 214 -6.18 8.09 -19.11
N ASN A 215 -7.07 8.50 -18.21
CA ASN A 215 -7.30 9.90 -17.89
C ASN A 215 -6.39 10.37 -16.74
N PRO A 216 -5.93 11.63 -16.75
CA PRO A 216 -5.22 12.24 -15.62
C PRO A 216 -6.18 12.72 -14.52
N TRP A 217 -7.40 12.18 -14.46
CA TRP A 217 -8.40 12.44 -13.42
C TRP A 217 -9.24 11.19 -13.19
N ALA A 218 -9.81 11.06 -12.00
CA ALA A 218 -10.69 9.97 -11.60
C ALA A 218 -11.91 9.85 -12.54
N VAL A 219 -12.46 8.65 -12.70
CA VAL A 219 -13.57 8.40 -13.63
C VAL A 219 -14.86 9.05 -13.13
N GLY A 220 -15.17 8.88 -11.84
CA GLY A 220 -16.39 9.41 -11.24
C GLY A 220 -16.21 10.78 -10.59
N GLN A 221 -17.29 11.57 -10.55
CA GLN A 221 -17.37 12.80 -9.77
C GLN A 221 -17.66 12.53 -8.29
N GLN A 222 -17.39 13.52 -7.44
CA GLN A 222 -17.69 13.49 -6.00
C GLN A 222 -17.06 12.30 -5.24
N ALA A 223 -15.87 11.86 -5.66
CA ALA A 223 -15.11 10.82 -4.98
C ALA A 223 -14.81 11.18 -3.52
N SER A 224 -15.37 10.42 -2.57
CA SER A 224 -15.16 10.60 -1.12
C SER A 224 -13.70 10.39 -0.69
N TRP A 225 -12.96 9.59 -1.46
CA TRP A 225 -11.53 9.33 -1.29
C TRP A 225 -10.63 10.43 -1.90
N ILE A 226 -11.17 11.45 -2.56
CA ILE A 226 -10.44 12.66 -2.97
C ILE A 226 -10.87 13.84 -2.07
N PRO A 227 -9.93 14.57 -1.42
CA PRO A 227 -8.47 14.47 -1.52
C PRO A 227 -7.84 13.47 -0.54
N SER A 228 -8.65 12.66 0.15
CA SER A 228 -8.20 11.92 1.33
C SER A 228 -7.20 10.80 1.07
N LEU A 229 -7.12 10.26 -0.14
CA LEU A 229 -6.21 9.18 -0.54
C LEU A 229 -5.47 9.52 -1.84
N VAL A 230 -6.15 10.25 -2.73
CA VAL A 230 -5.60 10.74 -4.00
C VAL A 230 -5.69 12.27 -4.03
N PRO A 231 -4.68 12.97 -4.57
CA PRO A 231 -4.68 14.43 -4.59
C PRO A 231 -5.85 15.05 -5.33
N SER A 232 -6.26 16.25 -4.91
CA SER A 232 -7.37 17.00 -5.50
C SER A 232 -7.19 17.31 -6.98
N ALA A 233 -5.95 17.36 -7.48
CA ALA A 233 -5.64 17.57 -8.90
C ALA A 233 -6.25 16.49 -9.81
N TYR A 234 -6.50 15.28 -9.29
CA TYR A 234 -7.13 14.20 -10.03
C TYR A 234 -8.67 14.21 -9.95
N LYS A 235 -9.28 15.25 -9.40
CA LYS A 235 -10.74 15.32 -9.30
C LYS A 235 -11.36 15.46 -10.69
N ASN A 236 -12.37 14.63 -10.99
CA ASN A 236 -13.20 14.82 -12.16
C ASN A 236 -14.15 16.02 -11.97
N THR A 237 -14.04 17.01 -12.86
CA THR A 237 -14.89 18.22 -12.86
C THR A 237 -15.97 18.18 -13.95
N THR A 238 -16.00 17.14 -14.79
CA THR A 238 -16.99 16.99 -15.85
C THR A 238 -18.39 16.80 -15.25
N PRO A 239 -19.36 17.69 -15.52
CA PRO A 239 -20.70 17.62 -14.92
C PRO A 239 -21.48 16.35 -15.29
N SER A 240 -21.20 15.75 -16.45
CA SER A 240 -21.83 14.53 -16.94
C SER A 240 -21.15 13.24 -16.47
N ALA A 241 -20.08 13.34 -15.66
CA ALA A 241 -19.41 12.15 -15.14
C ALA A 241 -20.32 11.36 -14.18
N PRO A 242 -20.23 10.02 -14.15
CA PRO A 242 -20.97 9.21 -13.18
C PRO A 242 -20.52 9.56 -11.75
N HIS A 243 -21.37 9.28 -10.76
CA HIS A 243 -20.93 9.33 -9.37
C HIS A 243 -19.79 8.33 -9.13
N SER A 244 -18.79 8.72 -8.34
CA SER A 244 -17.70 7.83 -7.97
C SER A 244 -18.23 6.66 -7.14
N SER A 245 -17.82 5.45 -7.51
CA SER A 245 -18.18 4.21 -6.81
C SER A 245 -17.00 3.53 -6.14
N GLY A 246 -15.80 4.11 -6.24
CA GLY A 246 -14.60 3.61 -5.59
C GLY A 246 -13.33 3.78 -6.40
N LEU A 247 -12.26 3.21 -5.86
CA LEU A 247 -10.91 3.17 -6.40
C LEU A 247 -10.46 1.71 -6.50
N SER A 248 -9.96 1.31 -7.65
CA SER A 248 -9.50 -0.06 -7.92
C SER A 248 -8.28 -0.03 -8.86
N GLY A 249 -7.79 -1.18 -9.31
CA GLY A 249 -6.67 -1.26 -10.25
C GLY A 249 -5.38 -1.72 -9.58
N HIS A 250 -4.23 -1.17 -9.98
CA HIS A 250 -2.91 -1.61 -9.53
C HIS A 250 -2.75 -1.45 -8.01
N LEU A 251 -2.84 -2.58 -7.31
CA LEU A 251 -2.87 -2.63 -5.85
C LEU A 251 -1.62 -2.02 -5.19
N ALA A 252 -0.45 -2.19 -5.81
CA ALA A 252 0.81 -1.62 -5.31
C ALA A 252 0.76 -0.07 -5.27
N ILE A 253 0.12 0.56 -6.26
CA ILE A 253 -0.09 2.02 -6.28
C ILE A 253 -1.03 2.42 -5.14
N ILE A 254 -2.13 1.70 -4.99
CA ILE A 254 -3.13 1.96 -3.95
C ILE A 254 -2.50 1.89 -2.56
N ILE A 255 -1.69 0.87 -2.31
CA ILE A 255 -0.96 0.70 -1.05
C ILE A 255 0.06 1.83 -0.86
N ALA A 256 0.76 2.26 -1.90
CA ALA A 256 1.67 3.41 -1.82
C ALA A 256 0.93 4.71 -1.47
N LEU A 257 -0.23 4.96 -2.11
CA LEU A 257 -1.11 6.10 -1.82
C LEU A 257 -1.52 6.12 -0.35
N MET A 258 -1.88 4.97 0.22
CA MET A 258 -2.13 4.85 1.66
C MET A 258 -0.87 5.14 2.48
N GLY A 259 0.28 4.58 2.08
CA GLY A 259 1.58 4.73 2.73
C GLY A 259 2.03 6.19 2.87
N PHE A 260 1.67 7.06 1.94
CA PHE A 260 1.99 8.48 2.02
C PHE A 260 1.33 9.21 3.21
N HIS A 261 0.27 8.65 3.79
CA HIS A 261 -0.33 9.16 5.03
C HIS A 261 0.45 8.79 6.29
N GLY A 262 1.38 7.83 6.19
CA GLY A 262 2.37 7.59 7.24
C GLY A 262 3.39 8.73 7.29
N ARG A 263 3.98 8.97 8.47
CA ARG A 263 5.05 9.97 8.63
C ARG A 263 6.28 9.58 7.78
N PRO A 264 7.11 10.54 7.35
CA PRO A 264 8.38 10.22 6.70
C PRO A 264 9.21 9.21 7.50
N ARG A 265 9.80 8.25 6.80
CA ARG A 265 10.50 7.04 7.30
C ARG A 265 9.63 6.02 8.04
N HIS A 266 8.32 6.27 8.11
CA HIS A 266 7.34 5.46 8.82
C HIS A 266 6.06 5.28 7.98
N ALA A 267 6.22 5.14 6.66
CA ALA A 267 5.10 4.98 5.71
C ALA A 267 4.17 3.82 6.08
N SER A 268 4.75 2.71 6.55
CA SER A 268 4.05 1.49 6.95
C SER A 268 3.16 1.64 8.19
N ASN A 269 3.36 2.65 9.04
CA ASN A 269 2.59 2.82 10.28
C ASN A 269 1.10 3.03 10.03
N VAL A 270 0.72 3.54 8.84
CA VAL A 270 -0.68 3.74 8.47
C VAL A 270 -1.51 2.45 8.52
N PHE A 271 -0.86 1.30 8.28
CA PHE A 271 -1.51 -0.02 8.28
C PHE A 271 -1.66 -0.59 9.70
N LEU A 272 -0.76 -0.23 10.62
CA LEU A 272 -0.90 -0.57 12.05
C LEU A 272 -2.10 0.12 12.68
N GLU A 273 -2.42 1.33 12.20
CA GLU A 273 -3.56 2.12 12.66
C GLU A 273 -4.91 1.64 12.10
N GLN A 274 -4.92 0.56 11.31
CA GLN A 274 -6.13 -0.02 10.69
C GLN A 274 -6.96 1.00 9.89
N ARG A 275 -6.30 1.99 9.27
CA ARG A 275 -6.98 2.97 8.41
C ARG A 275 -7.50 2.35 7.12
N TRP A 276 -7.05 1.15 6.77
CA TRP A 276 -7.64 0.34 5.72
C TRP A 276 -8.22 -0.93 6.33
N HIS A 277 -9.54 -1.06 6.26
CA HIS A 277 -10.27 -2.16 6.87
C HIS A 277 -11.50 -2.52 6.04
N ARG A 278 -11.68 -3.81 5.73
CA ARG A 278 -12.79 -4.37 4.94
C ARG A 278 -13.03 -3.64 3.62
N GLY A 279 -11.93 -3.30 2.92
CA GLY A 279 -11.98 -2.57 1.65
C GLY A 279 -12.35 -1.09 1.78
N GLN A 280 -12.41 -0.55 3.01
CA GLN A 280 -12.73 0.85 3.27
C GLN A 280 -11.50 1.61 3.74
N TRP A 281 -11.32 2.81 3.19
CA TRP A 281 -10.33 3.77 3.64
C TRP A 281 -10.96 4.70 4.68
N LEU A 282 -10.38 4.71 5.88
CA LEU A 282 -10.80 5.48 7.05
C LEU A 282 -9.83 6.66 7.32
N GLY A 283 -9.01 7.02 6.34
CA GLY A 283 -8.15 8.20 6.43
C GLY A 283 -8.95 9.49 6.57
N SER A 284 -8.40 10.45 7.30
CA SER A 284 -9.01 11.77 7.42
C SER A 284 -8.87 12.55 6.12
N SER A 285 -9.96 13.15 5.64
CA SER A 285 -9.95 14.13 4.55
C SER A 285 -9.16 15.40 4.87
N ARG A 286 -8.81 15.60 6.16
CA ARG A 286 -7.98 16.70 6.65
C ARG A 286 -6.49 16.32 6.76
N ALA A 287 -6.12 15.09 6.45
CA ALA A 287 -4.73 14.64 6.58
C ALA A 287 -3.82 15.45 5.65
N SER A 288 -2.68 15.86 6.21
CA SER A 288 -1.62 16.64 5.59
C SER A 288 -1.43 16.29 4.12
N SER A 289 -1.40 17.31 3.24
CA SER A 289 -0.88 17.15 1.89
C SER A 289 0.49 16.49 2.00
N TYR A 290 0.57 15.20 1.70
CA TYR A 290 1.82 14.46 1.62
C TYR A 290 2.62 14.86 0.38
N LEU A 291 2.02 15.70 -0.48
CA LEU A 291 2.73 16.37 -1.54
C LEU A 291 3.67 17.39 -0.91
N PRO A 292 4.95 17.38 -1.32
CA PRO A 292 5.93 18.33 -0.84
C PRO A 292 5.53 19.75 -1.24
N LYS A 293 5.92 20.72 -0.41
CA LYS A 293 5.81 22.15 -0.71
C LYS A 293 6.87 22.55 -1.72
N LEU A 294 6.73 23.75 -2.29
CA LEU A 294 7.74 24.30 -3.19
C LEU A 294 9.12 24.34 -2.51
N GLY A 295 10.10 23.68 -3.11
CA GLY A 295 11.47 23.56 -2.59
C GLY A 295 11.72 22.36 -1.68
N GLU A 296 10.68 21.62 -1.29
CA GLU A 296 10.84 20.31 -0.64
C GLU A 296 11.05 19.22 -1.70
N THR A 297 11.75 18.15 -1.32
CA THR A 297 12.05 17.05 -2.23
C THR A 297 10.91 16.05 -2.32
N PRO A 298 10.70 15.41 -3.49
CA PRO A 298 9.72 14.34 -3.62
C PRO A 298 9.97 13.17 -2.69
N ARG A 299 8.89 12.64 -2.12
CA ARG A 299 8.92 11.44 -1.26
C ARG A 299 8.64 10.20 -2.12
N GLY A 300 9.52 9.21 -2.08
CA GLY A 300 9.41 7.98 -2.86
C GLY A 300 9.12 6.76 -1.99
N LEU A 301 8.11 5.99 -2.36
CA LEU A 301 7.76 4.71 -1.74
C LEU A 301 7.94 3.57 -2.73
N PHE A 302 8.54 2.47 -2.27
CA PHE A 302 8.57 1.20 -2.97
C PHE A 302 7.60 0.23 -2.30
N VAL A 303 6.75 -0.41 -3.10
CA VAL A 303 5.77 -1.39 -2.64
C VAL A 303 5.99 -2.70 -3.37
N GLN A 304 6.15 -3.78 -2.62
CA GLN A 304 6.15 -5.15 -3.13
C GLN A 304 4.96 -5.91 -2.54
N ILE A 305 4.27 -6.64 -3.40
CA ILE A 305 3.16 -7.54 -3.08
C ILE A 305 3.57 -8.94 -3.49
N CYS A 306 3.48 -9.88 -2.56
CA CYS A 306 3.72 -11.29 -2.80
C CYS A 306 2.45 -12.10 -2.57
N VAL A 307 2.35 -13.23 -3.25
CA VAL A 307 1.31 -14.22 -2.96
C VAL A 307 1.52 -14.77 -1.54
N ASP A 308 0.43 -14.99 -0.80
CA ASP A 308 0.49 -15.65 0.51
C ASP A 308 0.27 -17.15 0.32
N ASN A 309 1.26 -17.79 -0.30
CA ASN A 309 1.20 -19.20 -0.71
C ASN A 309 2.02 -20.14 0.18
N LEU A 310 2.83 -19.61 1.09
CA LEU A 310 3.66 -20.40 1.98
C LEU A 310 2.85 -20.82 3.22
N GLU A 311 2.62 -22.13 3.38
CA GLU A 311 2.07 -22.66 4.61
C GLU A 311 3.11 -22.64 5.74
N ASP A 312 2.68 -22.22 6.94
CA ASP A 312 3.55 -22.17 8.12
C ASP A 312 4.12 -23.56 8.44
N GLY A 313 5.45 -23.66 8.51
CA GLY A 313 6.16 -24.90 8.84
C GLY A 313 6.31 -25.90 7.69
N GLN A 314 5.84 -25.57 6.47
CA GLN A 314 6.12 -26.33 5.26
C GLN A 314 7.36 -25.78 4.54
N PRO A 315 8.17 -26.64 3.89
CA PRO A 315 9.26 -26.19 3.04
C PRO A 315 8.73 -25.35 1.88
N ASP A 316 9.55 -24.42 1.40
CA ASP A 316 9.29 -23.64 0.20
C ASP A 316 9.50 -24.51 -1.06
N ASP A 317 8.63 -25.50 -1.24
CA ASP A 317 8.63 -26.43 -2.36
C ASP A 317 7.43 -26.15 -3.28
N GLU A 318 7.62 -26.34 -4.59
CA GLU A 318 6.57 -26.15 -5.61
C GLU A 318 5.30 -26.97 -5.34
N GLU A 319 5.39 -28.09 -4.61
CA GLU A 319 4.26 -28.96 -4.27
C GLU A 319 3.28 -28.32 -3.27
N PHE A 320 3.77 -27.46 -2.37
CA PHE A 320 2.96 -26.78 -1.35
C PHE A 320 2.59 -25.35 -1.73
N ASN A 321 3.21 -24.82 -2.79
CA ASN A 321 2.97 -23.50 -3.32
C ASN A 321 1.89 -23.54 -4.40
N LEU A 322 0.79 -22.81 -4.20
CA LEU A 322 -0.13 -22.53 -5.30
C LEU A 322 0.62 -21.84 -6.45
N PRO A 323 0.49 -22.29 -7.71
CA PRO A 323 1.20 -21.70 -8.85
C PRO A 323 0.92 -20.21 -8.97
N VAL A 324 1.96 -19.42 -9.25
CA VAL A 324 1.83 -17.96 -9.45
C VAL A 324 0.78 -17.62 -10.50
N SER A 325 0.67 -18.44 -11.55
CA SER A 325 -0.34 -18.30 -12.60
C SER A 325 -1.77 -18.36 -12.07
N PHE A 326 -2.06 -19.27 -11.12
CA PHE A 326 -3.38 -19.38 -10.51
C PHE A 326 -3.75 -18.10 -9.75
N TRP A 327 -2.78 -17.54 -9.02
CA TRP A 327 -2.96 -16.28 -8.30
C TRP A 327 -3.15 -15.09 -9.24
N SER A 328 -2.34 -15.00 -10.30
CA SER A 328 -2.41 -13.90 -11.25
C SER A 328 -3.66 -13.92 -12.12
N GLU A 329 -4.20 -15.10 -12.42
CA GLU A 329 -5.36 -15.25 -13.30
C GLU A 329 -6.69 -15.25 -12.54
N THR A 330 -6.70 -15.73 -11.28
CA THR A 330 -7.97 -15.99 -10.57
C THR A 330 -8.18 -15.07 -9.37
N LEU A 331 -7.19 -14.95 -8.48
CA LEU A 331 -7.40 -14.39 -7.16
C LEU A 331 -7.06 -12.90 -7.08
N MET A 332 -5.93 -12.50 -7.67
CA MET A 332 -5.49 -11.10 -7.66
C MET A 332 -6.30 -10.19 -8.56
N PRO A 333 -6.76 -10.59 -9.76
CA PRO A 333 -7.69 -9.76 -10.51
C PRO A 333 -8.94 -9.48 -9.68
N GLY A 334 -9.50 -10.50 -9.02
CA GLY A 334 -10.66 -10.33 -8.13
C GLY A 334 -10.45 -9.29 -7.02
N LEU A 335 -9.25 -9.24 -6.44
CA LEU A 335 -8.86 -8.23 -5.44
C LEU A 335 -8.63 -6.85 -6.07
N GLU A 336 -7.94 -6.77 -7.21
CA GLU A 336 -7.77 -5.54 -8.00
C GLU A 336 -9.10 -5.02 -8.57
N TYR A 337 -10.14 -5.88 -8.65
CA TYR A 337 -11.51 -5.51 -9.03
C TYR A 337 -12.39 -5.02 -7.88
N ARG A 338 -11.97 -5.24 -6.62
CA ARG A 338 -12.79 -4.99 -5.42
C ARG A 338 -12.05 -4.18 -4.36
N THR A 339 -10.92 -3.57 -4.70
CA THR A 339 -9.89 -3.16 -3.73
C THR A 339 -10.38 -2.08 -2.78
N ILE A 340 -11.12 -1.08 -3.28
CA ILE A 340 -11.65 -0.02 -2.44
C ILE A 340 -13.07 0.37 -2.86
N LEU A 341 -14.03 -0.04 -2.04
CA LEU A 341 -15.38 0.54 -1.98
C LEU A 341 -15.39 1.53 -0.82
N VAL A 342 -15.40 2.84 -1.07
CA VAL A 342 -15.52 3.84 0.02
C VAL A 342 -16.87 4.53 -0.04
N HIS A 343 -17.62 4.34 1.06
CA HIS A 343 -18.74 5.11 1.62
C HIS A 343 -19.70 5.80 0.63
N GLY A 344 -20.96 5.34 0.66
CA GLY A 344 -22.11 6.16 0.30
C GLY A 344 -22.40 7.23 1.34
#